data_AF-A0A3M9Y2K9-F1
#
_entry.id   AF-A0A3M9Y2K9-F1
#
_cell.length_a   1.000
_cell.length_b   1.000
_cell.length_c   1.000
_cell.angle_alpha   90.00
_cell.angle_beta   90.00
_cell.angle_gamma   90.00
#
_symmetry.space_group_name_H-M   'P 1'
#
loop_
_entity.id
_entity.type
_entity.pdbx_description
1 polymer ?
#
loop_
_entity_poly.entity_id
_entity_poly.type
_entity_poly.pdbx_seq_one_letter_code
_entity_poly.pdbx_strand_id
1 'polypeptide(L)'
;MISPSLIALAAASLVSAATPPGFQPAGQGALIISYGGIAAMNGVNLPKECAYLRHPDKTRPMLTSAATAKVPLIATEQPLQGTYAIMMIDMDIPTNAPPQTSTLLHWAQTGFTSSPTPMVLNSTAGPKTVYVMQNLAQQPPLAEYIGPNPPARAPLAHRYAFVAVDHTQITQQGLSALSQATSERLGFDAVQALTAAGLQMNAVAGDYFIVRNTGPIRDGSGNGTVGGGQQQQQPAPPAQPGGGLGQGQPVPGQPGLGQQQPVQGGGGTQNGNRPVAGSATYGPPGRMGVMGLSLAVVAVVFMGLA
;
A
#
# COMPACT_ATOMS: atom_id res chain seq x y z
N MET A 1 -25.50 7.73 -58.12
CA MET A 1 -24.30 8.14 -57.39
C MET A 1 -24.50 7.73 -55.94
N ILE A 2 -23.92 6.62 -55.52
CA ILE A 2 -24.11 6.04 -54.17
C ILE A 2 -22.84 6.38 -53.39
N SER A 3 -22.95 7.30 -52.44
CA SER A 3 -21.85 7.66 -51.54
C SER A 3 -21.75 6.61 -50.43
N PRO A 4 -20.59 5.96 -50.21
CA PRO A 4 -20.41 5.09 -49.07
C PRO A 4 -19.94 5.92 -47.88
N SER A 5 -20.79 6.05 -46.86
CA SER A 5 -20.38 6.59 -45.57
C SER A 5 -19.51 5.56 -44.84
N LEU A 6 -18.25 5.90 -44.62
CA LEU A 6 -17.33 5.17 -43.75
C LEU A 6 -17.79 5.32 -42.29
N ILE A 7 -18.29 4.24 -41.70
CA ILE A 7 -18.51 4.13 -40.26
C ILE A 7 -17.16 3.85 -39.60
N ALA A 8 -16.59 4.85 -38.93
CA ALA A 8 -15.40 4.68 -38.09
C ALA A 8 -15.79 3.94 -36.81
N LEU A 9 -15.37 2.68 -36.68
CA LEU A 9 -15.51 1.89 -35.47
C LEU A 9 -14.44 2.33 -34.46
N ALA A 10 -14.83 3.10 -33.44
CA ALA A 10 -13.93 3.42 -32.33
C ALA A 10 -13.66 2.15 -31.52
N ALA A 11 -12.42 1.65 -31.58
CA ALA A 11 -11.99 0.56 -30.72
C ALA A 11 -11.90 1.08 -29.27
N ALA A 12 -12.88 0.74 -28.43
CA ALA A 12 -12.74 0.88 -26.99
C ALA A 12 -11.66 -0.10 -26.53
N SER A 13 -10.47 0.41 -26.20
CA SER A 13 -9.44 -0.37 -25.53
C SER A 13 -9.99 -0.76 -24.16
N LEU A 14 -10.45 -2.00 -24.03
CA LEU A 14 -10.80 -2.60 -22.75
C LEU A 14 -9.54 -2.63 -21.90
N VAL A 15 -9.43 -1.72 -20.94
CA VAL A 15 -8.43 -1.85 -19.87
C VAL A 15 -8.89 -3.04 -19.05
N SER A 16 -8.31 -4.22 -19.30
CA SER A 16 -8.61 -5.39 -18.49
C SER A 16 -8.24 -5.09 -17.05
N ALA A 17 -9.12 -5.40 -16.10
CA ALA A 17 -8.72 -5.42 -14.69
C ALA A 17 -7.44 -6.24 -14.54
N ALA A 18 -6.44 -5.67 -13.88
CA ALA A 18 -5.22 -6.38 -13.59
C ALA A 18 -5.36 -7.05 -12.22
N THR A 19 -6.42 -7.83 -11.95
CA THR A 19 -6.32 -8.75 -10.81
C THR A 19 -5.26 -9.81 -11.14
N PRO A 20 -4.44 -10.24 -10.17
CA PRO A 20 -3.33 -11.13 -10.48
C PRO A 20 -3.85 -12.50 -10.96
N PRO A 21 -3.07 -13.25 -11.77
CA PRO A 21 -3.47 -14.57 -12.24
C PRO A 21 -3.89 -15.48 -11.07
N GLY A 22 -5.07 -16.10 -11.22
CA GLY A 22 -5.65 -17.00 -10.22
C GLY A 22 -6.44 -16.31 -9.10
N PHE A 23 -6.50 -14.97 -9.05
CA PHE A 23 -7.34 -14.25 -8.09
C PHE A 23 -8.82 -14.29 -8.48
N GLN A 24 -9.69 -14.49 -7.50
CA GLN A 24 -11.15 -14.42 -7.67
C GLN A 24 -11.80 -13.68 -6.49
N PRO A 25 -12.88 -12.91 -6.74
CA PRO A 25 -13.40 -12.57 -8.08
C PRO A 25 -12.51 -11.57 -8.82
N ALA A 26 -12.31 -11.80 -10.13
CA ALA A 26 -11.62 -10.84 -10.98
C ALA A 26 -12.49 -9.59 -11.20
N GLY A 27 -11.88 -8.40 -11.19
CA GLY A 27 -12.56 -7.18 -11.61
C GLY A 27 -12.82 -7.18 -13.13
N GLN A 28 -13.73 -6.33 -13.57
CA GLN A 28 -14.10 -6.15 -14.97
C GLN A 28 -13.51 -4.84 -15.53
N GLY A 29 -13.19 -3.88 -14.65
CA GLY A 29 -12.44 -2.66 -14.96
C GLY A 29 -11.15 -2.52 -14.14
N ALA A 30 -10.32 -1.56 -14.51
CA ALA A 30 -9.11 -1.24 -13.76
C ALA A 30 -9.40 -0.34 -12.56
N LEU A 31 -8.69 -0.60 -11.46
CA LEU A 31 -8.73 0.22 -10.25
C LEU A 31 -7.41 0.97 -10.12
N ILE A 32 -7.50 2.29 -9.97
CA ILE A 32 -6.32 3.15 -9.80
C ILE A 32 -5.97 3.19 -8.32
N ILE A 33 -4.77 2.70 -8.00
CA ILE A 33 -4.22 2.69 -6.64
C ILE A 33 -3.03 3.65 -6.61
N SER A 34 -3.07 4.64 -5.71
CA SER A 34 -1.98 5.61 -5.56
C SER A 34 -1.59 5.82 -4.10
N TYR A 35 -0.30 5.64 -3.80
CA TYR A 35 0.29 5.94 -2.49
C TYR A 35 1.11 7.22 -2.57
N GLY A 36 0.55 8.35 -2.14
CA GLY A 36 1.28 9.63 -2.14
C GLY A 36 1.82 10.05 -3.53
N GLY A 37 1.09 9.73 -4.61
CA GLY A 37 1.52 9.99 -5.99
C GLY A 37 2.29 8.84 -6.66
N ILE A 38 2.52 7.73 -5.96
CA ILE A 38 3.08 6.52 -6.57
C ILE A 38 1.94 5.65 -7.10
N ALA A 39 1.93 5.37 -8.40
CA ALA A 39 1.00 4.42 -9.00
C ALA A 39 1.39 2.97 -8.61
N ALA A 40 0.47 2.26 -7.97
CA ALA A 40 0.66 0.90 -7.47
C ALA A 40 -0.30 -0.07 -8.18
N MET A 41 -0.08 -0.27 -9.48
CA MET A 41 -0.99 -0.97 -10.38
C MET A 41 -0.23 -1.87 -11.35
N ASN A 42 -0.92 -2.78 -12.03
CA ASN A 42 -0.42 -3.66 -13.07
C ASN A 42 0.82 -4.48 -12.63
N GLY A 43 0.82 -4.95 -11.38
CA GLY A 43 1.90 -5.78 -10.86
C GLY A 43 3.23 -5.05 -10.63
N VAL A 44 3.23 -3.72 -10.61
CA VAL A 44 4.42 -2.91 -10.28
C VAL A 44 5.04 -3.39 -8.96
N ASN A 45 6.37 -3.52 -8.93
CA ASN A 45 7.10 -3.92 -7.74
C ASN A 45 7.43 -2.69 -6.88
N LEU A 46 6.90 -2.65 -5.67
CA LEU A 46 7.23 -1.67 -4.66
C LEU A 46 8.20 -2.29 -3.64
N PRO A 47 9.26 -1.57 -3.24
CA PRO A 47 10.16 -2.06 -2.21
C PRO A 47 9.44 -2.14 -0.86
N LYS A 48 9.63 -3.25 -0.12
CA LYS A 48 9.12 -3.38 1.26
C LYS A 48 9.70 -2.31 2.16
N GLU A 49 11.01 -2.14 2.15
CA GLU A 49 11.71 -1.24 3.05
C GLU A 49 12.36 -0.13 2.26
N CYS A 50 12.48 1.05 2.87
CA CYS A 50 13.44 2.05 2.38
C CYS A 50 14.79 1.36 2.31
N ALA A 51 15.22 0.94 1.13
CA ALA A 51 16.64 1.00 0.88
C ALA A 51 16.90 2.52 0.90
N TYR A 52 17.34 3.06 2.05
CA TYR A 52 18.03 4.34 2.20
C TYR A 52 19.34 4.28 1.40
N LEU A 53 19.25 3.86 0.14
CA LEU A 53 20.19 4.21 -0.88
C LEU A 53 19.96 5.70 -1.02
N ARG A 54 20.83 6.49 -0.42
CA ARG A 54 21.04 7.88 -0.82
C ARG A 54 21.05 7.88 -2.34
N HIS A 55 19.93 8.23 -2.96
CA HIS A 55 19.98 8.73 -4.31
C HIS A 55 20.83 10.01 -4.18
N PRO A 56 21.95 10.15 -4.90
CA PRO A 56 22.72 11.39 -4.87
C PRO A 56 21.88 12.58 -5.33
N ASP A 57 20.81 12.28 -6.07
CA ASP A 57 19.78 13.20 -6.52
C ASP A 57 18.59 13.25 -5.53
N LYS A 58 18.54 14.33 -4.73
CA LYS A 58 17.47 14.61 -3.75
C LYS A 58 16.11 14.94 -4.38
N THR A 59 16.00 14.97 -5.71
CA THR A 59 14.75 15.38 -6.39
C THR A 59 13.82 14.22 -6.70
N ARG A 60 14.26 12.97 -6.51
CA ARG A 60 13.43 11.79 -6.77
C ARG A 60 12.76 11.30 -5.47
N PRO A 61 11.42 11.25 -5.40
CA PRO A 61 10.73 10.70 -4.24
C PRO A 61 11.13 9.23 -4.09
N MET A 62 11.80 8.92 -2.98
CA MET A 62 12.13 7.56 -2.61
C MET A 62 10.86 6.81 -2.19
N LEU A 63 10.65 5.64 -2.78
CA LEU A 63 9.67 4.66 -2.35
C LEU A 63 10.11 4.06 -1.00
N THR A 64 9.30 4.29 0.01
CA THR A 64 9.55 3.83 1.39
C THR A 64 8.42 2.91 1.80
N SER A 65 8.65 1.92 2.69
CA SER A 65 7.57 1.18 3.39
C SER A 65 6.54 2.13 3.98
N ALA A 66 6.99 3.31 4.41
CA ALA A 66 6.14 4.35 4.95
C ALA A 66 5.08 4.83 3.94
N ALA A 67 5.36 4.78 2.63
CA ALA A 67 4.41 5.16 1.59
C ALA A 67 3.19 4.23 1.56
N THR A 68 3.39 2.92 1.71
CA THR A 68 2.30 1.93 1.74
C THR A 68 1.75 1.65 3.13
N ALA A 69 2.27 2.32 4.17
CA ALA A 69 1.77 2.18 5.54
C ALA A 69 0.44 2.88 5.79
N LYS A 70 0.00 3.75 4.89
CA LYS A 70 -1.29 4.46 4.94
C LYS A 70 -2.23 3.93 3.87
N VAL A 71 -3.54 4.09 4.08
CA VAL A 71 -4.56 3.75 3.07
C VAL A 71 -4.24 4.51 1.76
N PRO A 72 -4.23 3.84 0.59
CA PRO A 72 -4.01 4.50 -0.69
C PRO A 72 -5.20 5.36 -1.10
N LEU A 73 -4.97 6.30 -2.01
CA LEU A 73 -6.03 6.86 -2.82
C LEU A 73 -6.49 5.78 -3.81
N ILE A 74 -7.80 5.52 -3.83
CA ILE A 74 -8.45 4.61 -4.76
C ILE A 74 -9.29 5.45 -5.73
N ALA A 75 -9.21 5.13 -7.03
CA ALA A 75 -9.98 5.82 -8.05
C ALA A 75 -10.29 4.91 -9.24
N THR A 76 -11.11 5.40 -10.16
CA THR A 76 -11.42 4.77 -11.45
C THR A 76 -11.30 5.80 -12.58
N GLU A 77 -11.08 5.35 -13.82
CA GLU A 77 -11.05 6.25 -14.98
C GLU A 77 -12.44 6.69 -15.44
N GLN A 78 -13.46 5.87 -15.12
CA GLN A 78 -14.86 6.16 -15.38
C GLN A 78 -15.62 6.29 -14.05
N PRO A 79 -16.63 7.17 -13.97
CA PRO A 79 -17.43 7.29 -12.76
C PRO A 79 -18.23 6.00 -12.56
N LEU A 80 -18.23 5.51 -11.33
CA LEU A 80 -19.02 4.36 -10.92
C LEU A 80 -20.33 4.82 -10.26
N GLN A 81 -21.45 4.17 -10.58
CA GLN A 81 -22.77 4.48 -10.02
C GLN A 81 -23.11 3.47 -8.93
N GLY A 82 -23.35 3.91 -7.70
CA GLY A 82 -23.69 3.03 -6.58
C GLY A 82 -22.72 3.15 -5.40
N THR A 83 -22.78 2.15 -4.52
CA THR A 83 -21.97 2.07 -3.31
C THR A 83 -21.06 0.83 -3.36
N TYR A 84 -19.80 1.01 -2.99
CA TYR A 84 -18.73 0.05 -3.21
C TYR A 84 -17.99 -0.31 -1.92
N ALA A 85 -17.62 -1.59 -1.83
CA ALA A 85 -16.69 -2.09 -0.85
C ALA A 85 -15.31 -2.23 -1.52
N ILE A 86 -14.26 -1.79 -0.86
CA ILE A 86 -12.87 -2.03 -1.28
C ILE A 86 -12.27 -3.08 -0.36
N MET A 87 -11.63 -4.09 -0.95
CA MET A 87 -10.86 -5.10 -0.22
C MET A 87 -9.43 -5.14 -0.75
N MET A 88 -8.47 -5.28 0.17
CA MET A 88 -7.05 -5.51 -0.12
C MET A 88 -6.62 -6.85 0.47
N ILE A 89 -6.04 -7.72 -0.36
CA ILE A 89 -5.71 -9.10 0.01
C ILE A 89 -4.28 -9.42 -0.41
N ASP A 90 -3.46 -9.87 0.54
CA ASP A 90 -2.17 -10.49 0.28
C ASP A 90 -2.41 -11.96 -0.08
N MET A 91 -1.91 -12.41 -1.23
CA MET A 91 -2.13 -13.76 -1.74
C MET A 91 -1.01 -14.75 -1.41
N ASP A 92 0.08 -14.27 -0.81
CA ASP A 92 1.35 -14.98 -0.82
C ASP A 92 1.93 -15.14 0.59
N ILE A 93 1.08 -15.22 1.62
CA ILE A 93 1.50 -15.41 3.01
C ILE A 93 2.20 -16.77 3.17
N PRO A 94 3.48 -16.82 3.58
CA PRO A 94 4.19 -18.08 3.71
C PRO A 94 3.57 -19.02 4.75
N THR A 95 3.35 -20.28 4.37
CA THR A 95 2.94 -21.35 5.30
C THR A 95 4.16 -22.14 5.79
N ASN A 96 3.95 -23.08 6.71
CA ASN A 96 5.00 -24.01 7.18
C ASN A 96 5.35 -25.12 6.19
N ALA A 97 4.69 -25.17 5.02
CA ALA A 97 4.97 -26.14 3.95
C ALA A 97 5.27 -25.41 2.62
N PRO A 98 6.43 -24.75 2.46
CA PRO A 98 6.80 -24.13 1.19
C PRO A 98 6.73 -25.12 0.02
N PRO A 99 6.31 -24.71 -1.19
CA PRO A 99 6.00 -23.34 -1.61
C PRO A 99 4.55 -22.90 -1.33
N GLN A 100 3.79 -23.63 -0.50
CA GLN A 100 2.39 -23.30 -0.24
C GLN A 100 2.27 -21.94 0.47
N THR A 101 1.37 -21.10 -0.04
CA THR A 101 1.00 -19.82 0.55
C THR A 101 -0.45 -19.85 1.05
N SER A 102 -0.79 -18.89 1.89
CA SER A 102 -2.15 -18.57 2.32
C SER A 102 -2.45 -17.11 1.98
N THR A 103 -3.65 -16.64 2.30
CA THR A 103 -4.08 -15.26 2.11
C THR A 103 -4.12 -14.47 3.41
N LEU A 104 -4.08 -13.15 3.33
CA LEU A 104 -4.36 -12.24 4.45
C LEU A 104 -5.19 -11.05 3.97
N LEU A 105 -6.31 -10.78 4.65
CA LEU A 105 -7.07 -9.55 4.45
C LEU A 105 -6.38 -8.36 5.12
N HIS A 106 -5.86 -7.45 4.30
CA HIS A 106 -5.19 -6.23 4.75
C HIS A 106 -6.17 -5.09 5.04
N TRP A 107 -7.26 -4.99 4.28
CA TRP A 107 -8.24 -3.93 4.43
C TRP A 107 -9.58 -4.38 3.85
N ALA A 108 -10.67 -4.03 4.51
CA ALA A 108 -12.02 -4.10 3.96
C ALA A 108 -12.82 -2.91 4.45
N GLN A 109 -13.42 -2.14 3.54
CA GLN A 109 -14.24 -0.99 3.90
C GLN A 109 -15.36 -0.76 2.89
N THR A 110 -16.57 -0.59 3.41
CA THR A 110 -17.79 -0.32 2.66
C THR A 110 -18.08 1.18 2.58
N GLY A 111 -19.11 1.55 1.83
CA GLY A 111 -19.62 2.92 1.81
C GLY A 111 -18.90 3.85 0.85
N PHE A 112 -18.04 3.32 -0.03
CA PHE A 112 -17.41 4.14 -1.06
C PHE A 112 -18.40 4.50 -2.15
N THR A 113 -18.34 5.73 -2.63
CA THR A 113 -19.03 6.21 -3.83
C THR A 113 -18.02 6.89 -4.74
N SER A 114 -18.24 6.87 -6.05
CA SER A 114 -17.38 7.60 -6.98
C SER A 114 -17.62 9.10 -6.85
N SER A 115 -16.55 9.90 -6.81
CA SER A 115 -16.67 11.37 -6.85
C SER A 115 -17.46 11.78 -8.09
N PRO A 116 -18.42 12.72 -7.98
CA PRO A 116 -19.17 13.20 -9.14
C PRO A 116 -18.31 14.07 -10.08
N THR A 117 -17.21 14.62 -9.56
CA THR A 117 -16.30 15.50 -10.29
C THR A 117 -14.97 14.78 -10.48
N PRO A 118 -14.46 14.66 -11.72
CA PRO A 118 -13.14 14.09 -11.95
C PRO A 118 -12.04 15.06 -11.49
N MET A 119 -10.87 14.50 -11.19
CA MET A 119 -9.65 15.28 -10.94
C MET A 119 -8.48 14.73 -11.74
N VAL A 120 -7.45 15.55 -11.96
CA VAL A 120 -6.17 15.07 -12.50
C VAL A 120 -5.33 14.52 -11.35
N LEU A 121 -5.10 13.21 -11.37
CA LEU A 121 -4.16 12.54 -10.50
C LEU A 121 -2.79 12.51 -11.18
N ASN A 122 -1.83 13.24 -10.63
CA ASN A 122 -0.43 13.15 -11.03
C ASN A 122 0.21 11.96 -10.30
N SER A 123 0.71 10.99 -11.06
CA SER A 123 1.37 9.82 -10.50
C SER A 123 2.66 9.46 -11.21
N THR A 124 3.42 8.50 -10.68
CA THR A 124 4.58 7.90 -11.36
C THR A 124 4.24 7.22 -12.69
N ALA A 125 2.98 6.88 -12.94
CA ALA A 125 2.50 6.39 -14.24
C ALA A 125 2.07 7.51 -15.20
N GLY A 126 2.28 8.77 -14.82
CA GLY A 126 1.82 9.96 -15.54
C GLY A 126 0.52 10.56 -14.99
N PRO A 127 0.10 11.72 -15.54
CA PRO A 127 -1.17 12.33 -15.20
C PRO A 127 -2.34 11.52 -15.77
N LYS A 128 -3.38 11.31 -14.95
CA LYS A 128 -4.64 10.69 -15.38
C LYS A 128 -5.83 11.47 -14.88
N THR A 129 -6.88 11.59 -15.68
CA THR A 129 -8.19 12.07 -15.21
C THR A 129 -8.90 10.91 -14.52
N VAL A 130 -9.29 11.08 -13.27
CA VAL A 130 -9.83 10.01 -12.43
C VAL A 130 -11.01 10.47 -11.60
N TYR A 131 -11.85 9.52 -11.21
CA TYR A 131 -12.94 9.67 -10.27
C TYR A 131 -12.56 8.98 -8.97
N VAL A 132 -12.26 9.76 -7.94
CA VAL A 132 -11.80 9.25 -6.64
C VAL A 132 -12.95 8.54 -5.93
N MET A 133 -12.67 7.36 -5.35
CA MET A 133 -13.63 6.66 -4.49
C MET A 133 -13.61 7.29 -3.09
N GLN A 134 -14.77 7.73 -2.63
CA GLN A 134 -14.93 8.48 -1.38
C GLN A 134 -15.91 7.79 -0.42
N ASN A 135 -15.51 7.63 0.84
CA ASN A 135 -16.40 7.21 1.92
C ASN A 135 -16.94 8.44 2.65
N LEU A 136 -17.84 9.18 1.99
CA LEU A 136 -18.40 10.43 2.49
C LEU A 136 -19.22 10.25 3.76
N ALA A 137 -19.85 9.08 3.92
CA ALA A 137 -20.61 8.73 5.11
C ALA A 137 -19.73 8.29 6.29
N GLN A 138 -18.40 8.31 6.15
CA GLN A 138 -17.42 7.96 7.18
C GLN A 138 -17.69 6.60 7.84
N GLN A 139 -18.15 5.63 7.06
CA GLN A 139 -18.39 4.27 7.56
C GLN A 139 -17.09 3.69 8.09
N PRO A 140 -17.09 3.07 9.28
CA PRO A 140 -15.90 2.42 9.81
C PRO A 140 -15.48 1.27 8.87
N PRO A 141 -14.17 0.96 8.78
CA PRO A 141 -13.73 -0.21 8.04
C PRO A 141 -14.27 -1.48 8.71
N LEU A 142 -14.66 -2.47 7.90
CA LEU A 142 -14.97 -3.82 8.38
C LEU A 142 -13.69 -4.52 8.88
N ALA A 143 -12.57 -4.24 8.19
CA ALA A 143 -11.24 -4.61 8.62
C ALA A 143 -10.31 -3.40 8.41
N GLU A 144 -9.80 -2.80 9.49
CA GLU A 144 -8.83 -1.69 9.44
C GLU A 144 -7.64 -1.99 8.54
N TYR A 145 -7.14 -0.95 7.86
CA TYR A 145 -6.02 -1.08 6.95
C TYR A 145 -4.73 -1.44 7.69
N ILE A 146 -4.09 -2.52 7.23
CA ILE A 146 -2.73 -2.90 7.59
C ILE A 146 -1.89 -2.76 6.32
N GLY A 147 -0.79 -2.01 6.38
CA GLY A 147 0.10 -1.87 5.22
C GLY A 147 0.81 -3.19 4.85
N PRO A 148 1.26 -3.34 3.59
CA PRO A 148 2.13 -4.44 3.18
C PRO A 148 3.37 -4.59 4.08
N ASN A 149 3.69 -5.82 4.47
CA ASN A 149 4.87 -6.12 5.28
C ASN A 149 5.35 -7.58 5.06
N PRO A 150 5.69 -7.98 3.82
CA PRO A 150 6.09 -9.36 3.55
C PRO A 150 7.29 -9.78 4.42
N PRO A 151 7.27 -10.95 5.09
CA PRO A 151 8.36 -11.39 5.94
C PRO A 151 9.63 -11.67 5.11
N ALA A 152 10.77 -11.79 5.77
CA ALA A 152 12.02 -12.22 5.12
C ALA A 152 12.01 -13.76 4.98
N ARG A 153 10.96 -14.32 4.37
CA ARG A 153 10.71 -15.75 4.20
C ARG A 153 10.14 -15.98 2.81
N ALA A 154 10.46 -17.12 2.17
CA ALA A 154 9.95 -17.41 0.84
C ALA A 154 8.41 -17.59 0.83
N PRO A 155 7.69 -17.03 -0.16
CA PRO A 155 8.19 -16.12 -1.19
C PRO A 155 8.50 -14.72 -0.64
N LEU A 156 9.64 -14.13 -1.04
CA LEU A 156 10.01 -12.77 -0.62
C LEU A 156 9.18 -11.66 -1.28
N ALA A 157 8.38 -12.01 -2.29
CA ALA A 157 7.53 -11.08 -3.03
C ALA A 157 6.08 -11.51 -2.88
N HIS A 158 5.25 -10.58 -2.43
CA HIS A 158 3.83 -10.81 -2.19
C HIS A 158 3.00 -9.95 -3.11
N ARG A 159 1.94 -10.52 -3.67
CA ARG A 159 0.93 -9.84 -4.49
C ARG A 159 -0.18 -9.33 -3.59
N TYR A 160 -0.41 -8.03 -3.65
CA TYR A 160 -1.49 -7.35 -2.93
C TYR A 160 -2.58 -7.00 -3.94
N ALA A 161 -3.62 -7.81 -3.98
CA ALA A 161 -4.77 -7.61 -4.85
C ALA A 161 -5.77 -6.65 -4.21
N PHE A 162 -6.26 -5.70 -5.00
CA PHE A 162 -7.39 -4.86 -4.66
C PHE A 162 -8.58 -5.23 -5.52
N VAL A 163 -9.75 -5.25 -4.91
CA VAL A 163 -11.02 -5.41 -5.62
C VAL A 163 -12.05 -4.42 -5.08
N ALA A 164 -12.75 -3.76 -5.99
CA ALA A 164 -13.97 -3.00 -5.72
C ALA A 164 -15.18 -3.88 -6.01
N VAL A 165 -16.09 -3.97 -5.05
CA VAL A 165 -17.31 -4.77 -5.13
C VAL A 165 -18.52 -3.86 -5.01
N ASP A 166 -19.44 -3.93 -5.96
CA ASP A 166 -20.73 -3.25 -5.88
C ASP A 166 -21.59 -3.90 -4.78
N HIS A 167 -21.92 -3.12 -3.76
CA HIS A 167 -22.78 -3.53 -2.66
C HIS A 167 -24.00 -2.60 -2.52
N THR A 168 -24.38 -1.91 -3.59
CA THR A 168 -25.54 -1.00 -3.61
C THR A 168 -26.82 -1.68 -3.15
N GLN A 169 -26.99 -2.95 -3.50
CA GLN A 169 -28.16 -3.78 -3.14
C GLN A 169 -27.88 -4.76 -2.00
N ILE A 170 -26.82 -4.55 -1.20
CA ILE A 170 -26.52 -5.44 -0.08
C ILE A 170 -27.65 -5.38 0.95
N THR A 171 -28.09 -6.54 1.41
CA THR A 171 -29.06 -6.63 2.52
C THR A 171 -28.34 -6.43 3.85
N GLN A 172 -29.09 -6.12 4.92
CA GLN A 172 -28.52 -6.06 6.27
C GLN A 172 -27.89 -7.39 6.68
N GLN A 173 -28.51 -8.51 6.30
CA GLN A 173 -27.96 -9.85 6.52
C GLN A 173 -26.65 -10.05 5.74
N GLY A 174 -26.61 -9.64 4.48
CA GLY A 174 -25.40 -9.71 3.65
C GLY A 174 -24.26 -8.87 4.21
N LEU A 175 -24.55 -7.66 4.71
CA LEU A 175 -23.58 -6.81 5.38
C LEU A 175 -23.05 -7.45 6.67
N SER A 176 -23.92 -8.07 7.46
CA SER A 176 -23.51 -8.80 8.66
C SER A 176 -22.62 -10.00 8.32
N ALA A 177 -22.95 -10.76 7.27
CA ALA A 177 -22.15 -11.89 6.81
C ALA A 177 -20.77 -11.43 6.31
N LEU A 178 -20.72 -10.35 5.53
CA LEU A 178 -19.45 -9.76 5.08
C LEU A 178 -18.61 -9.29 6.26
N SER A 179 -19.21 -8.57 7.21
CA SER A 179 -18.54 -8.10 8.43
C SER A 179 -17.94 -9.27 9.21
N GLN A 180 -18.71 -10.34 9.43
CA GLN A 180 -18.24 -11.55 10.11
C GLN A 180 -17.07 -12.20 9.35
N ALA A 181 -17.19 -12.38 8.03
CA ALA A 181 -16.13 -12.98 7.21
C ALA A 181 -14.83 -12.16 7.24
N THR A 182 -14.93 -10.82 7.29
CA THR A 182 -13.74 -9.94 7.34
C THR A 182 -13.08 -9.86 8.72
N SER A 183 -13.71 -10.39 9.77
CA SER A 183 -13.12 -10.44 11.12
C SER A 183 -11.96 -11.45 11.21
N GLU A 184 -12.01 -12.52 10.41
CA GLU A 184 -10.95 -13.53 10.28
C GLU A 184 -10.10 -13.22 9.06
N ARG A 185 -8.94 -12.59 9.29
CA ARG A 185 -8.12 -12.07 8.19
C ARG A 185 -7.21 -13.11 7.56
N LEU A 186 -6.66 -14.05 8.34
CA LEU A 186 -5.72 -15.05 7.85
C LEU A 186 -6.48 -16.19 7.15
N GLY A 187 -6.05 -16.58 5.96
CA GLY A 187 -6.78 -17.55 5.14
C GLY A 187 -8.09 -16.99 4.57
N PHE A 188 -8.23 -15.65 4.50
CA PHE A 188 -9.41 -15.00 3.98
C PHE A 188 -9.72 -15.44 2.54
N ASP A 189 -10.93 -15.96 2.34
CA ASP A 189 -11.47 -16.34 1.04
C ASP A 189 -12.50 -15.29 0.59
N ALA A 190 -12.11 -14.45 -0.38
CA ALA A 190 -12.97 -13.41 -0.92
C ALA A 190 -14.22 -13.97 -1.62
N VAL A 191 -14.10 -15.11 -2.31
CA VAL A 191 -15.22 -15.72 -3.01
C VAL A 191 -16.26 -16.20 -2.01
N GLN A 192 -15.82 -16.90 -0.96
CA GLN A 192 -16.71 -17.38 0.10
C GLN A 192 -17.35 -16.21 0.84
N ALA A 193 -16.58 -15.20 1.23
CA ALA A 193 -17.08 -14.01 1.93
C ALA A 193 -18.14 -13.26 1.12
N LEU A 194 -17.87 -13.02 -0.17
CA LEU A 194 -18.82 -12.33 -1.05
C LEU A 194 -20.05 -13.17 -1.35
N THR A 195 -19.89 -14.49 -1.53
CA THR A 195 -21.03 -15.40 -1.72
C THR A 195 -21.95 -15.40 -0.50
N ALA A 196 -21.39 -15.48 0.71
CA ALA A 196 -22.16 -15.41 1.95
C ALA A 196 -22.89 -14.06 2.14
N ALA A 197 -22.32 -12.99 1.58
CA ALA A 197 -22.92 -11.66 1.59
C ALA A 197 -23.97 -11.44 0.48
N GLY A 198 -24.19 -12.40 -0.43
CA GLY A 198 -25.06 -12.24 -1.59
C GLY A 198 -24.47 -11.32 -2.69
N LEU A 199 -23.14 -11.15 -2.70
CA LEU A 199 -22.38 -10.29 -3.60
C LEU A 199 -21.54 -11.08 -4.63
N GLN A 200 -21.93 -12.32 -4.92
CA GLN A 200 -21.20 -13.15 -5.89
C GLN A 200 -21.12 -12.40 -7.23
N MET A 201 -19.95 -12.42 -7.89
CA MET A 201 -19.74 -11.77 -9.19
C MET A 201 -19.90 -10.24 -9.21
N ASN A 202 -20.08 -9.59 -8.05
CA ASN A 202 -20.23 -8.13 -7.97
C ASN A 202 -18.90 -7.39 -7.86
N ALA A 203 -17.75 -8.06 -8.03
CA ALA A 203 -16.54 -7.32 -8.36
C ALA A 203 -16.85 -6.45 -9.59
N VAL A 204 -16.35 -5.21 -9.63
CA VAL A 204 -16.52 -4.28 -10.75
C VAL A 204 -15.19 -3.76 -11.28
N ALA A 205 -14.20 -3.66 -10.39
CA ALA A 205 -12.87 -3.22 -10.74
C ALA A 205 -11.84 -3.89 -9.84
N GLY A 206 -10.62 -4.06 -10.34
CA GLY A 206 -9.54 -4.60 -9.55
C GLY A 206 -8.18 -4.32 -10.17
N ASP A 207 -7.16 -4.38 -9.33
CA ASP A 207 -5.76 -4.21 -9.71
C ASP A 207 -4.87 -4.84 -8.63
N TYR A 208 -3.57 -4.88 -8.84
CA TYR A 208 -2.59 -5.33 -7.86
C TYR A 208 -1.24 -4.67 -8.04
N PHE A 209 -0.46 -4.77 -6.99
CA PHE A 209 0.98 -4.54 -7.02
C PHE A 209 1.69 -5.62 -6.23
N ILE A 210 3.01 -5.63 -6.34
CA ILE A 210 3.89 -6.56 -5.65
C ILE A 210 4.68 -5.78 -4.63
N VAL A 211 4.81 -6.29 -3.40
CA VAL A 211 5.82 -5.79 -2.46
C VAL A 211 6.89 -6.85 -2.25
N ARG A 212 8.16 -6.46 -2.41
CA ARG A 212 9.30 -7.36 -2.25
C ARG A 212 10.12 -7.01 -1.03
N ASN A 213 10.34 -8.02 -0.18
CA ASN A 213 11.37 -8.00 0.84
C ASN A 213 12.73 -8.33 0.20
N THR A 214 13.70 -7.42 0.32
CA THR A 214 15.06 -7.59 -0.23
C THR A 214 16.05 -8.14 0.79
N GLY A 215 15.60 -8.45 2.01
CA GLY A 215 16.43 -9.09 3.03
C GLY A 215 16.75 -10.55 2.71
N PRO A 216 17.78 -11.13 3.36
CA PRO A 216 18.08 -12.55 3.21
C PRO A 216 16.91 -13.40 3.71
N ILE A 217 16.63 -14.51 3.03
CA ILE A 217 15.63 -15.48 3.49
C ILE A 217 16.06 -16.03 4.85
N ARG A 218 15.14 -15.99 5.82
CA ARG A 218 15.28 -16.54 7.16
C ARG A 218 14.26 -17.66 7.32
N ASP A 219 14.75 -18.88 7.54
CA ASP A 219 13.91 -20.02 7.87
C ASP A 219 13.55 -19.94 9.36
N GLY A 220 12.34 -19.47 9.71
CA GLY A 220 11.84 -19.62 11.08
C GLY A 220 10.84 -18.57 11.57
N SER A 221 9.88 -19.07 12.35
CA SER A 221 8.85 -18.36 13.13
C SER A 221 9.43 -17.30 14.08
N GLY A 222 9.65 -16.07 13.58
CA GLY A 222 10.05 -14.94 14.40
C GLY A 222 9.15 -13.74 14.16
N ASN A 223 8.33 -13.40 15.17
CA ASN A 223 7.66 -12.10 15.24
C ASN A 223 8.77 -11.03 15.17
N GLY A 224 8.71 -10.16 14.17
CA GLY A 224 9.80 -9.22 13.86
C GLY A 224 9.96 -8.15 14.94
N THR A 225 10.68 -8.45 16.01
CA THR A 225 11.28 -7.44 16.87
C THR A 225 12.58 -6.99 16.21
N VAL A 226 12.64 -5.71 15.86
CA VAL A 226 13.84 -5.05 15.36
C VAL A 226 14.87 -5.06 16.49
N GLY A 227 15.85 -5.96 16.40
CA GLY A 227 16.96 -6.06 17.35
C GLY A 227 17.91 -4.89 17.16
N GLY A 228 17.85 -3.91 18.06
CA GLY A 228 18.94 -2.96 18.28
C GLY A 228 20.20 -3.72 18.66
N GLY A 229 21.30 -3.39 17.99
CA GLY A 229 22.57 -4.08 18.14
C GLY A 229 23.07 -4.08 19.58
N GLN A 230 23.29 -5.27 20.11
CA GLN A 230 24.35 -5.49 21.08
C GLN A 230 25.35 -6.44 20.43
N GLN A 231 26.52 -5.89 20.14
CA GLN A 231 27.73 -6.65 19.89
C GLN A 231 27.93 -7.57 21.10
N GLN A 232 27.71 -8.87 20.92
CA GLN A 232 28.24 -9.86 21.85
C GLN A 232 29.76 -9.78 21.75
N GLN A 233 30.36 -9.07 22.71
CA GLN A 233 31.78 -9.20 23.04
C GLN A 233 32.04 -10.68 23.33
N GLN A 234 32.87 -11.30 22.48
CA GLN A 234 33.53 -12.56 22.78
C GLN A 234 34.30 -12.42 24.11
N PRO A 235 34.12 -13.31 25.08
CA PRO A 235 34.97 -13.36 26.27
C PRO A 235 36.40 -13.73 25.87
N ALA A 236 37.38 -12.98 26.37
CA ALA A 236 38.80 -13.29 26.23
C ALA A 236 39.14 -14.66 26.86
N PRO A 237 40.09 -15.43 26.30
CA PRO A 237 40.56 -16.68 26.92
C PRO A 237 41.30 -16.41 28.25
N PRO A 238 41.20 -17.31 29.24
CA PRO A 238 41.91 -17.17 30.52
C PRO A 238 43.42 -17.42 30.37
N ALA A 239 44.21 -16.64 31.11
CA ALA A 239 45.67 -16.72 31.16
C ALA A 239 46.16 -18.02 31.82
N GLN A 240 47.14 -18.68 31.20
CA GLN A 240 47.92 -19.76 31.81
C GLN A 240 49.08 -19.20 32.65
N PRO A 241 49.43 -19.83 33.79
CA PRO A 241 50.65 -19.55 34.53
C PRO A 241 51.78 -20.49 34.08
N GLY A 242 52.94 -19.93 33.72
CA GLY A 242 54.13 -20.72 33.41
C GLY A 242 55.39 -19.85 33.39
N GLY A 243 56.30 -20.06 34.34
CA GLY A 243 57.55 -19.32 34.47
C GLY A 243 58.69 -19.85 33.59
N GLY A 244 59.83 -19.14 33.63
CA GLY A 244 61.14 -19.68 33.27
C GLY A 244 61.99 -18.85 32.30
N LEU A 245 62.85 -18.00 32.88
CA LEU A 245 64.27 -17.73 32.58
C LEU A 245 64.77 -17.68 31.11
N GLY A 246 65.38 -16.55 30.75
CA GLY A 246 66.32 -16.46 29.61
C GLY A 246 66.89 -15.05 29.41
N GLN A 247 68.17 -14.88 29.73
CA GLN A 247 68.96 -13.64 29.63
C GLN A 247 69.36 -13.30 28.17
N GLY A 248 69.53 -12.01 27.86
CA GLY A 248 70.22 -11.54 26.66
C GLY A 248 70.06 -10.03 26.44
N GLN A 249 71.17 -9.30 26.38
CA GLN A 249 71.35 -7.86 26.65
C GLN A 249 71.47 -7.01 25.33
N PRO A 250 71.84 -5.71 25.31
CA PRO A 250 71.00 -4.59 24.81
C PRO A 250 71.57 -3.79 23.61
N VAL A 251 70.77 -2.87 23.01
CA VAL A 251 71.28 -1.69 22.26
C VAL A 251 70.33 -0.47 22.45
N PRO A 252 70.82 0.79 22.56
CA PRO A 252 70.09 1.92 23.14
C PRO A 252 69.63 3.01 22.14
N GLY A 253 68.64 3.80 22.56
CA GLY A 253 68.52 5.23 22.20
C GLY A 253 67.20 5.68 21.58
N GLN A 254 66.31 6.30 22.37
CA GLN A 254 65.86 7.69 22.19
C GLN A 254 64.75 8.10 23.20
N PRO A 255 64.63 9.39 23.56
CA PRO A 255 63.89 9.86 24.72
C PRO A 255 62.47 10.37 24.42
N GLY A 256 61.51 9.95 25.23
CA GLY A 256 60.88 10.84 26.23
C GLY A 256 59.76 11.82 25.82
N LEU A 257 58.56 11.49 26.33
CA LEU A 257 57.59 12.35 27.05
C LEU A 257 56.52 13.15 26.27
N GLY A 258 55.27 12.91 26.68
CA GLY A 258 54.13 13.80 26.42
C GLY A 258 52.77 13.15 26.68
N GLN A 259 52.39 13.00 27.95
CA GLN A 259 51.03 12.63 28.37
C GLN A 259 50.04 13.77 28.06
N GLN A 260 48.81 13.43 27.65
CA GLN A 260 47.67 14.36 27.69
C GLN A 260 46.47 13.70 28.38
N GLN A 261 45.99 14.39 29.42
CA GLN A 261 44.76 14.13 30.17
C GLN A 261 43.50 14.46 29.35
N PRO A 262 42.33 13.89 29.70
CA PRO A 262 41.05 14.26 29.12
C PRO A 262 40.46 15.53 29.77
N VAL A 263 39.96 16.44 28.93
CA VAL A 263 39.24 17.65 29.38
C VAL A 263 37.75 17.35 29.51
N GLN A 264 37.28 17.57 30.73
CA GLN A 264 35.90 17.67 31.20
C GLN A 264 35.26 18.95 30.64
N GLY A 265 34.08 18.84 30.04
CA GLY A 265 33.31 19.98 29.54
C GLY A 265 31.83 19.84 29.88
N GLY A 266 31.45 20.41 31.03
CA GLY A 266 30.08 20.46 31.51
C GLY A 266 29.29 21.67 30.99
N GLY A 267 27.99 21.45 30.85
CA GLY A 267 26.91 22.33 31.32
C GLY A 267 26.93 23.81 30.96
N GLY A 268 26.08 24.19 30.01
CA GLY A 268 25.65 25.56 29.79
C GLY A 268 24.22 25.60 29.26
N THR A 269 23.29 25.96 30.15
CA THR A 269 21.88 26.27 29.91
C THR A 269 21.70 27.41 28.90
N GLN A 270 20.68 27.33 28.04
CA GLN A 270 19.87 28.53 27.76
C GLN A 270 18.44 28.22 27.29
N ASN A 271 17.57 29.02 27.90
CA ASN A 271 16.13 29.09 27.88
C ASN A 271 15.66 29.75 26.57
N GLY A 272 14.63 29.21 25.92
CA GLY A 272 14.13 29.71 24.63
C GLY A 272 12.65 29.41 24.44
N ASN A 273 11.84 30.42 24.73
CA ASN A 273 10.39 30.46 24.68
C ASN A 273 9.81 30.38 23.23
N ARG A 274 8.58 29.85 23.12
CA ARG A 274 7.54 29.98 22.04
C ARG A 274 7.58 29.03 20.82
N PRO A 275 6.43 28.85 20.11
CA PRO A 275 5.06 28.66 20.58
C PRO A 275 4.36 27.44 19.92
N VAL A 276 3.21 27.08 20.49
CA VAL A 276 2.21 26.15 19.94
C VAL A 276 1.68 26.65 18.59
N ALA A 277 1.69 25.79 17.58
CA ALA A 277 0.89 25.87 16.36
C ALA A 277 0.52 24.43 15.99
N GLY A 278 -0.70 24.05 15.68
CA GLY A 278 -1.95 24.76 15.46
C GLY A 278 -2.83 23.74 14.74
N SER A 279 -3.89 23.28 15.42
CA SER A 279 -4.89 22.36 14.88
C SER A 279 -5.61 23.01 13.69
N ALA A 280 -5.45 22.44 12.49
CA ALA A 280 -6.20 22.87 11.32
C ALA A 280 -7.59 22.23 11.34
N THR A 281 -8.52 22.93 11.99
CA THR A 281 -9.97 22.72 11.86
C THR A 281 -10.39 23.22 10.47
N TYR A 282 -10.80 22.32 9.59
CA TYR A 282 -11.44 22.69 8.33
C TYR A 282 -12.92 22.98 8.57
N GLY A 283 -13.28 24.26 8.61
CA GLY A 283 -14.64 24.75 8.46
C GLY A 283 -15.01 24.93 6.97
N PRO A 284 -16.31 24.86 6.60
CA PRO A 284 -16.74 24.78 5.21
C PRO A 284 -16.87 26.18 4.57
N PRO A 285 -16.49 26.36 3.29
CA PRO A 285 -16.94 27.50 2.53
C PRO A 285 -18.20 27.18 1.72
N GLY A 286 -19.26 27.96 2.00
CA GLY A 286 -19.97 28.73 0.97
C GLY A 286 -20.85 27.98 -0.03
N ARG A 287 -22.16 28.06 0.20
CA ARG A 287 -23.19 27.99 -0.84
C ARG A 287 -22.88 28.98 -1.96
N MET A 288 -22.77 28.50 -3.21
CA MET A 288 -22.87 29.33 -4.41
C MET A 288 -23.72 28.62 -5.48
N GLY A 289 -24.76 29.33 -5.91
CA GLY A 289 -25.21 29.40 -7.30
C GLY A 289 -25.76 28.13 -7.96
N VAL A 290 -27.07 27.98 -7.89
CA VAL A 290 -27.85 27.17 -8.86
C VAL A 290 -27.76 27.88 -10.22
N MET A 291 -27.11 27.27 -11.21
CA MET A 291 -27.38 27.57 -12.62
C MET A 291 -27.75 26.27 -13.32
N GLY A 292 -28.98 26.26 -13.81
CA GLY A 292 -29.57 25.15 -14.54
C GLY A 292 -28.81 24.88 -15.83
N LEU A 293 -28.56 23.60 -16.08
CA LEU A 293 -28.28 23.11 -17.42
C LEU A 293 -29.44 22.21 -17.84
N SER A 294 -30.04 22.59 -18.96
CA SER A 294 -31.16 21.94 -19.61
C SER A 294 -30.81 20.52 -20.05
N LEU A 295 -31.65 19.55 -19.66
CA LEU A 295 -31.68 18.21 -20.26
C LEU A 295 -32.11 18.33 -21.73
N ALA A 296 -31.24 17.95 -22.66
CA ALA A 296 -31.66 17.56 -24.00
C ALA A 296 -31.99 16.06 -23.98
N VAL A 297 -33.27 15.72 -23.85
CA VAL A 297 -33.78 14.37 -24.06
C VAL A 297 -33.81 14.14 -25.58
N VAL A 298 -32.87 13.35 -26.10
CA VAL A 298 -32.96 12.82 -27.46
C VAL A 298 -33.81 11.54 -27.39
N ALA A 299 -35.11 11.70 -27.60
CA ALA A 299 -36.02 10.58 -27.84
C ALA A 299 -35.83 10.12 -29.29
N VAL A 300 -35.18 8.98 -29.50
CA VAL A 300 -35.20 8.29 -30.80
C VAL A 300 -36.49 7.48 -30.87
N VAL A 301 -37.48 8.06 -31.53
CA VAL A 301 -38.72 7.37 -31.94
C VAL A 301 -38.40 6.57 -33.20
N PHE A 302 -38.38 5.24 -33.10
CA PHE A 302 -38.51 4.37 -34.26
C PHE A 302 -40.00 4.26 -34.60
N MET A 303 -40.45 5.05 -35.59
CA MET A 303 -41.69 4.80 -36.32
C MET A 303 -41.32 4.07 -37.62
N GLY A 304 -42.11 3.05 -37.95
CA GLY A 304 -41.73 1.95 -38.85
C GLY A 304 -41.77 2.28 -40.34
N LEU A 305 -41.70 1.23 -41.16
CA LEU A 305 -42.71 0.89 -42.17
C LEU A 305 -42.29 -0.33 -43.00
N ALA A 306 -43.31 -1.13 -43.31
CA ALA A 306 -43.43 -2.18 -44.34
C ALA A 306 -42.70 -3.51 -44.13
#